data_AF-A0A932XMW0-F1
#
_entry.id   AF-A0A932XMW0-F1
#
_cell.length_a   1.000
_cell.length_b   1.000
_cell.length_c   1.000
_cell.angle_alpha   90.00
_cell.angle_beta   90.00
_cell.angle_gamma   90.00
#
_symmetry.space_group_name_H-M   'P 1'
#
loop_
_entity.id
_entity.type
_entity.pdbx_description
1 polymer ?
#
loop_
_entity_poly.entity_id
_entity_poly.type
_entity_poly.pdbx_seq_one_letter_code
_entity_poly.pdbx_strand_id
1 'polypeptide(L)'
;MRFPLHITTDMVKHQIRNLLKGNRRYPFVLMLEPLYTCNLTCLGCALERHTGKLEDRLTVEQCLKVVDECGTPAVSICGGEPTIYPELKELIAGIIARKRHIYLCTNGLLLDKKVYGAIPPHKRLTINVHLDGLENTHDYVCDRDGVFDKAIAMIKEGKRLGYHVMTNTTVFKETDINEVEKLCELLTDLGVDGMLISPGYHYESVDRDIFLTRAEINRKFKQVLEMSKRFRLTSTPMFLEFAADMRDYPCSPWSTVTYTPMGWKGPCYLIGEKYFKTWEEFWNGVDWDYWESRQDRRCQNCMMHSGFEASAVRAVGKNRKDLWTMIRWNMS
;
A
#
# COMPACT_ATOMS: atom_id res chain seq x y z
N MET A 1 -7.80 -10.93 15.40
CA MET A 1 -6.62 -10.03 15.38
C MET A 1 -6.48 -9.43 14.00
N ARG A 2 -6.56 -8.10 13.88
CA ARG A 2 -6.45 -7.41 12.58
C ARG A 2 -5.11 -7.63 11.89
N PHE A 3 -4.01 -7.58 12.63
CA PHE A 3 -2.67 -7.85 12.12
C PHE A 3 -2.07 -9.11 12.73
N PRO A 4 -1.40 -9.96 11.93
CA PRO A 4 -0.64 -11.09 12.45
C PRO A 4 0.44 -10.66 13.45
N LEU A 5 0.58 -11.42 14.55
CA LEU A 5 1.49 -11.07 15.65
C LEU A 5 2.94 -10.86 15.20
N HIS A 6 3.44 -11.72 14.30
CA HIS A 6 4.81 -11.63 13.81
C HIS A 6 5.07 -10.35 12.99
N ILE A 7 4.06 -9.81 12.31
CA ILE A 7 4.14 -8.51 11.62
C ILE A 7 4.26 -7.40 12.66
N THR A 8 3.34 -7.38 13.61
CA THR A 8 3.31 -6.37 14.69
C THR A 8 4.61 -6.36 15.48
N THR A 9 5.13 -7.53 15.89
CA THR A 9 6.37 -7.63 16.67
C THR A 9 7.59 -7.16 15.88
N ASP A 10 7.70 -7.51 14.60
CA ASP A 10 8.83 -7.10 13.76
C ASP A 10 8.81 -5.58 13.53
N MET A 11 7.63 -4.98 13.36
CA MET A 11 7.46 -3.53 13.22
C MET A 11 7.78 -2.78 14.52
N VAL A 12 7.31 -3.26 15.67
CA VAL A 12 7.65 -2.68 16.99
C VAL A 12 9.15 -2.77 17.24
N LYS A 13 9.77 -3.92 16.97
CA LYS A 13 11.22 -4.10 17.10
C LYS A 13 12.01 -3.14 16.21
N HIS A 14 11.55 -2.90 14.98
CA HIS A 14 12.16 -1.92 14.07
C HIS A 14 12.10 -0.49 14.62
N GLN A 15 10.95 -0.08 15.14
CA GLN A 15 10.78 1.23 15.75
C GLN A 15 11.67 1.42 16.99
N ILE A 16 11.66 0.45 17.92
CA ILE A 16 12.49 0.49 19.12
C ILE A 16 13.98 0.57 18.75
N ARG A 17 14.43 -0.23 17.78
CA ARG A 17 15.82 -0.20 17.32
C ARG A 17 16.23 1.18 16.80
N ASN A 18 15.38 1.81 15.99
CA ASN A 18 15.67 3.14 15.44
C ASN A 18 15.63 4.22 16.52
N LEU A 19 14.68 4.14 17.46
CA LEU A 19 14.62 5.03 18.61
C LEU A 19 15.90 4.96 19.46
N LEU A 20 16.38 3.75 19.76
CA LEU A 20 17.62 3.53 20.52
C LEU A 20 18.87 4.06 19.78
N LYS A 21 18.85 4.07 18.45
CA LYS A 21 19.91 4.65 17.62
C LYS A 21 19.81 6.18 17.47
N GLY A 22 18.75 6.80 18.00
CA GLY A 22 18.49 8.24 17.82
C GLY A 22 18.04 8.62 16.41
N ASN A 23 17.66 7.65 15.57
CA ASN A 23 17.22 7.91 14.20
C ASN A 23 15.86 8.62 14.22
N ARG A 24 15.83 9.87 13.77
CA ARG A 24 14.57 10.64 13.64
C ARG A 24 13.71 10.18 12.46
N ARG A 25 14.36 9.72 11.37
CA ARG A 25 13.76 9.28 10.11
C ARG A 25 14.25 7.87 9.77
N TYR A 26 13.35 6.99 9.36
CA TYR A 26 13.65 5.61 8.93
C TYR A 26 12.47 4.99 8.17
N PRO A 27 12.69 4.21 7.10
CA PRO A 27 11.60 3.63 6.33
C PRO A 27 10.85 2.54 7.12
N PHE A 28 9.54 2.50 6.94
CA PHE A 28 8.61 1.47 7.45
C PHE A 28 8.21 0.50 6.34
N VAL A 29 8.17 0.97 5.09
CA VAL A 29 7.79 0.20 3.91
C VAL A 29 8.70 0.57 2.74
N LEU A 30 9.13 -0.45 2.00
CA LEU A 30 9.72 -0.29 0.67
C LEU A 30 8.64 -0.63 -0.36
N MET A 31 8.26 0.34 -1.19
CA MET A 31 7.51 0.10 -2.42
C MET A 31 8.52 -0.31 -3.49
N LEU A 32 8.59 -1.60 -3.79
CA LEU A 32 9.47 -2.13 -4.81
C LEU A 32 8.67 -2.32 -6.09
N GLU A 33 9.00 -1.53 -7.11
CA GLU A 33 8.44 -1.63 -8.45
C GLU A 33 9.48 -2.32 -9.36
N PRO A 34 9.47 -3.66 -9.52
CA PRO A 34 10.46 -4.35 -10.34
C PRO A 34 10.27 -4.07 -11.84
N LEU A 35 9.08 -3.66 -12.26
CA LEU A 35 8.76 -3.29 -13.63
C LEU A 35 7.64 -2.25 -13.65
N TYR A 36 7.45 -1.60 -14.80
CA TYR A 36 6.31 -0.71 -15.03
C TYR A 36 5.19 -1.34 -15.87
N THR A 37 5.49 -2.36 -16.67
CA THR A 37 4.49 -3.05 -17.53
C THR A 37 3.29 -3.59 -16.74
N CYS A 38 2.08 -3.26 -17.20
CA CYS A 38 0.83 -3.80 -16.67
C CYS A 38 -0.01 -4.39 -17.79
N ASN A 39 -0.89 -5.35 -17.46
CA ASN A 39 -1.87 -5.94 -18.37
C ASN A 39 -3.25 -5.25 -18.31
N LEU A 40 -3.33 -4.08 -17.67
CA LEU A 40 -4.51 -3.20 -17.53
C LEU A 40 -4.14 -1.72 -17.76
N THR A 41 -5.15 -0.91 -18.04
CA THR A 41 -5.05 0.54 -18.32
C THR A 41 -5.93 1.39 -17.39
N CYS A 42 -5.90 1.08 -16.08
CA CYS A 42 -6.83 1.66 -15.11
C CYS A 42 -6.83 3.19 -15.07
N LEU A 43 -8.01 3.79 -14.83
CA LEU A 43 -8.24 5.24 -14.88
C LEU A 43 -7.39 6.05 -13.88
N GLY A 44 -7.07 5.47 -12.72
CA GLY A 44 -6.29 6.11 -11.65
C GLY A 44 -4.80 5.80 -11.65
N CYS A 45 -4.29 5.08 -12.66
CA CYS A 45 -2.88 4.69 -12.74
C CYS A 45 -2.01 5.81 -13.33
N ALA A 46 -0.75 5.85 -12.90
CA ALA A 46 0.26 6.74 -13.48
C ALA A 46 0.64 6.29 -14.90
N LEU A 47 0.86 7.24 -15.81
CA LEU A 47 1.09 7.00 -17.24
C LEU A 47 2.24 6.01 -17.51
N GLU A 48 3.29 6.06 -16.70
CA GLU A 48 4.48 5.22 -16.85
C GLU A 48 4.13 3.72 -16.79
N ARG A 49 3.04 3.35 -16.10
CA ARG A 49 2.55 1.97 -15.99
C ARG A 49 1.89 1.46 -17.29
N HIS A 50 1.54 2.35 -18.20
CA HIS A 50 0.95 2.01 -19.49
C HIS A 50 1.98 1.97 -20.63
N THR A 51 3.13 2.63 -20.44
CA THR A 51 4.19 2.71 -21.45
C THR A 51 5.42 1.84 -21.13
N GLY A 52 5.46 1.25 -19.94
CA GLY A 52 6.61 0.44 -19.49
C GLY A 52 6.83 -0.82 -20.31
N LYS A 53 8.08 -1.12 -20.63
CA LYS A 53 8.46 -2.36 -21.33
C LYS A 53 9.05 -3.39 -20.37
N LEU A 54 8.76 -4.66 -20.63
CA LEU A 54 9.22 -5.76 -19.76
C LEU A 54 10.76 -5.93 -19.79
N GLU A 55 11.40 -5.49 -20.87
CA GLU A 55 12.86 -5.46 -21.01
C GLU A 55 13.54 -4.49 -20.03
N ASP A 56 12.83 -3.45 -19.58
CA ASP A 56 13.33 -2.46 -18.63
C ASP A 56 13.21 -2.92 -17.16
N ARG A 57 12.75 -4.15 -16.92
CA ARG A 57 12.56 -4.66 -15.55
C ARG A 57 13.89 -4.77 -14.80
N LEU A 58 13.84 -4.58 -13.49
CA LEU A 58 14.95 -4.84 -12.59
C LEU A 58 15.25 -6.34 -12.50
N THR A 59 16.52 -6.70 -12.37
CA THR A 59 16.91 -8.07 -12.06
C THR A 59 16.57 -8.41 -10.60
N VAL A 60 16.46 -9.71 -10.28
CA VAL A 60 16.25 -10.16 -8.89
C VAL A 60 17.37 -9.65 -7.98
N GLU A 61 18.62 -9.64 -8.46
CA GLU A 61 19.76 -9.13 -7.71
C GLU A 61 19.61 -7.65 -7.35
N GLN A 62 19.23 -6.81 -8.33
CA GLN A 62 18.99 -5.38 -8.10
C GLN A 62 17.86 -5.17 -7.07
N CYS A 63 16.75 -5.89 -7.22
CA CYS A 63 15.64 -5.85 -6.28
C CYS A 63 16.06 -6.23 -4.86
N LEU A 64 16.80 -7.33 -4.70
CA LEU A 64 17.24 -7.81 -3.39
C LEU A 64 18.29 -6.90 -2.74
N LYS A 65 19.18 -6.29 -3.53
CA LYS A 65 20.12 -5.28 -3.06
C LYS A 65 19.39 -4.10 -2.43
N VAL A 66 18.35 -3.59 -3.09
CA VAL A 66 17.53 -2.46 -2.60
C VAL A 66 16.77 -2.84 -1.32
N VAL A 67 16.28 -4.08 -1.22
CA VAL A 67 15.64 -4.59 0.01
C VAL A 67 16.63 -4.59 1.18
N ASP A 68 17.89 -4.94 0.94
CA ASP A 68 18.94 -4.91 1.95
C ASP A 68 19.33 -3.49 2.34
N GLU A 69 19.53 -2.59 1.37
CA GLU A 69 19.86 -1.18 1.58
C GLU A 69 18.78 -0.44 2.38
N CYS A 70 17.49 -0.64 2.05
CA CYS A 70 16.39 0.01 2.75
C CYS A 70 16.27 -0.45 4.21
N GLY A 71 16.54 -1.73 4.48
CA GLY A 71 16.54 -2.29 5.83
C GLY A 71 15.16 -2.38 6.52
N THR A 72 14.08 -1.97 5.84
CA THR A 72 12.70 -1.97 6.34
C THR A 72 12.15 -3.37 6.64
N PRO A 73 11.24 -3.55 7.63
CA PRO A 73 10.61 -4.85 7.89
C PRO A 73 9.60 -5.28 6.80
N ALA A 74 9.05 -4.34 6.00
CA ALA A 74 7.99 -4.62 5.04
C ALA A 74 8.35 -4.14 3.63
N VAL A 75 8.11 -5.02 2.65
CA VAL A 75 8.29 -4.78 1.22
C VAL A 75 6.94 -4.97 0.54
N SER A 76 6.42 -3.91 -0.08
CA SER A 76 5.30 -4.01 -0.99
C SER A 76 5.87 -4.22 -2.39
N ILE A 77 5.66 -5.40 -2.97
CA ILE A 77 5.97 -5.64 -4.38
C ILE A 77 4.76 -5.11 -5.15
N CYS A 78 4.98 -4.02 -5.86
CA CYS A 78 3.99 -3.27 -6.63
C CYS A 78 4.60 -2.87 -7.98
N GLY A 79 4.00 -1.93 -8.72
CA GLY A 79 4.59 -1.41 -9.97
C GLY A 79 4.30 -2.32 -11.17
N GLY A 80 3.82 -1.69 -12.25
CA GLY A 80 3.08 -2.41 -13.27
C GLY A 80 2.09 -3.38 -12.64
N GLU A 81 2.05 -4.60 -13.17
CA GLU A 81 1.46 -5.76 -12.50
C GLU A 81 2.57 -6.75 -12.10
N PRO A 82 2.86 -6.96 -10.80
CA PRO A 82 3.93 -7.84 -10.33
C PRO A 82 3.86 -9.28 -10.86
N THR A 83 2.67 -9.82 -11.12
CA THR A 83 2.53 -11.17 -11.69
C THR A 83 3.04 -11.28 -13.13
N ILE A 84 3.33 -10.17 -13.81
CA ILE A 84 4.01 -10.15 -15.11
C ILE A 84 5.53 -10.35 -14.94
N TYR A 85 6.10 -10.05 -13.76
CA TYR A 85 7.52 -10.24 -13.48
C TYR A 85 7.91 -11.73 -13.63
N PRO A 86 8.77 -12.11 -14.58
CA PRO A 86 9.07 -13.52 -14.85
C PRO A 86 9.68 -14.24 -13.64
N GLU A 87 10.55 -13.54 -12.91
CA GLU A 87 11.32 -14.06 -11.78
C GLU A 87 10.65 -13.80 -10.41
N LEU A 88 9.30 -13.69 -10.38
CA LEU A 88 8.54 -13.35 -9.17
C LEU A 88 8.75 -14.34 -8.03
N LYS A 89 8.86 -15.63 -8.36
CA LYS A 89 9.07 -16.70 -7.38
C LYS A 89 10.41 -16.53 -6.67
N GLU A 90 11.47 -16.31 -7.43
CA GLU A 90 12.83 -16.10 -6.94
C GLU A 90 12.90 -14.84 -6.08
N LEU A 91 12.27 -13.75 -6.54
CA LEU A 91 12.21 -12.50 -5.79
C LEU A 91 11.51 -12.67 -4.43
N ILE A 92 10.32 -13.28 -4.41
CA ILE A 92 9.57 -13.53 -3.17
C ILE A 92 10.38 -14.41 -2.21
N ALA A 93 10.99 -15.49 -2.72
CA ALA A 93 11.84 -16.36 -1.91
C ALA A 93 13.03 -15.60 -1.30
N GLY A 94 13.70 -14.75 -2.10
CA GLY A 94 14.83 -13.93 -1.65
C GLY A 94 14.46 -12.89 -0.58
N ILE A 95 13.26 -12.30 -0.66
CA ILE A 95 12.75 -11.36 0.34
C ILE A 95 12.34 -12.07 1.63
N ILE A 96 11.71 -13.25 1.53
CA ILE A 96 11.38 -14.09 2.69
C ILE A 96 12.64 -14.55 3.43
N ALA A 97 13.70 -14.93 2.70
CA ALA A 97 14.99 -15.32 3.29
C ALA A 97 15.61 -14.20 4.14
N ARG A 98 15.36 -12.94 3.76
CA ARG A 98 15.74 -11.74 4.51
C ARG A 98 14.81 -11.42 5.68
N LYS A 99 13.85 -12.29 5.98
CA LYS A 99 12.84 -12.16 7.04
C LYS A 99 11.99 -10.91 6.91
N ARG A 100 11.76 -10.42 5.68
CA ARG A 100 10.87 -9.28 5.41
C ARG A 100 9.45 -9.78 5.17
N HIS A 101 8.47 -8.95 5.50
CA HIS A 101 7.06 -9.19 5.15
C HIS A 101 6.79 -8.64 3.76
N ILE A 102 6.05 -9.40 2.98
CA ILE A 102 5.70 -9.08 1.60
C ILE A 102 4.21 -8.79 1.52
N TYR A 103 3.88 -7.65 0.92
CA TYR A 103 2.57 -7.37 0.36
C TYR A 103 2.69 -7.44 -1.16
N LEU A 104 2.14 -8.47 -1.77
CA LEU A 104 2.09 -8.60 -3.23
C LEU A 104 0.83 -7.89 -3.72
N CYS A 105 0.99 -6.64 -4.18
CA CYS A 105 -0.10 -5.83 -4.68
C CYS A 105 -0.39 -6.20 -6.15
N THR A 106 -1.58 -6.71 -6.44
CA THR A 106 -1.92 -7.28 -7.75
C THR A 106 -3.36 -6.96 -8.15
N ASN A 107 -3.62 -6.88 -9.45
CA ASN A 107 -4.97 -6.87 -10.02
C ASN A 107 -5.65 -8.24 -9.97
N GLY A 108 -4.93 -9.29 -9.55
CA GLY A 108 -5.47 -10.63 -9.35
C GLY A 108 -5.55 -11.49 -10.61
N LEU A 109 -5.44 -10.93 -11.81
CA LEU A 109 -5.78 -11.64 -13.06
C LEU A 109 -4.94 -12.89 -13.36
N LEU A 110 -3.69 -12.93 -12.88
CA LEU A 110 -2.73 -14.00 -13.17
C LEU A 110 -2.30 -14.79 -11.93
N LEU A 111 -3.01 -14.65 -10.80
CA LEU A 111 -2.65 -15.31 -9.54
C LEU A 111 -2.61 -16.84 -9.67
N ASP A 112 -3.56 -17.44 -10.35
CA ASP A 112 -3.61 -18.88 -10.66
C ASP A 112 -2.39 -19.39 -11.44
N LYS A 113 -1.86 -18.58 -12.36
CA LYS A 113 -0.75 -18.96 -13.23
C LYS A 113 0.62 -18.67 -12.61
N LYS A 114 0.72 -17.62 -11.80
CA LYS A 114 2.00 -17.03 -11.38
C LYS A 114 2.30 -17.19 -9.90
N VAL A 115 1.27 -17.41 -9.08
CA VAL A 115 1.43 -17.49 -7.62
C VAL A 115 0.93 -18.83 -7.11
N TYR A 116 -0.35 -19.14 -7.32
CA TYR A 116 -0.96 -20.36 -6.81
C TYR A 116 -0.35 -21.60 -7.47
N GLY A 117 0.12 -22.54 -6.65
CA GLY A 117 0.88 -23.72 -7.09
C GLY A 117 2.38 -23.47 -7.35
N ALA A 118 2.78 -22.23 -7.66
CA ALA A 118 4.17 -21.89 -7.93
C ALA A 118 4.95 -21.43 -6.67
N ILE A 119 4.28 -20.68 -5.79
CA ILE A 119 4.84 -20.08 -4.57
C ILE A 119 3.98 -20.53 -3.40
N PRO A 120 4.45 -21.37 -2.46
CA PRO A 120 3.62 -21.85 -1.38
C PRO A 120 3.15 -20.71 -0.45
N PRO A 121 1.97 -20.84 0.21
CA PRO A 121 1.57 -19.93 1.26
C PRO A 121 2.67 -19.80 2.32
N HIS A 122 2.92 -18.58 2.77
CA HIS A 122 3.93 -18.31 3.77
C HIS A 122 3.47 -17.19 4.70
N LYS A 123 3.77 -17.30 6.00
CA LYS A 123 3.33 -16.30 6.99
C LYS A 123 3.79 -14.87 6.68
N ARG A 124 4.88 -14.71 5.92
CA ARG A 124 5.42 -13.41 5.49
C ARG A 124 4.95 -12.98 4.09
N LEU A 125 4.03 -13.70 3.46
CA LEU A 125 3.49 -13.35 2.15
C LEU A 125 1.99 -13.06 2.29
N THR A 126 1.61 -11.82 2.02
CA THR A 126 0.22 -11.39 1.89
C THR A 126 -0.08 -11.11 0.44
N ILE A 127 -1.13 -11.72 -0.09
CA ILE A 127 -1.67 -11.38 -1.41
C ILE A 127 -2.63 -10.21 -1.21
N ASN A 128 -2.38 -9.08 -1.86
CA ASN A 128 -3.19 -7.87 -1.73
C ASN A 128 -3.88 -7.55 -3.06
N VAL A 129 -5.14 -7.97 -3.20
CA VAL A 129 -5.90 -7.85 -4.45
C VAL A 129 -6.60 -6.49 -4.51
N HIS A 130 -6.45 -5.78 -5.61
CA HIS A 130 -7.10 -4.48 -5.79
C HIS A 130 -8.56 -4.63 -6.22
N LEU A 131 -9.48 -3.92 -5.56
CA LEU A 131 -10.91 -3.85 -5.86
C LEU A 131 -11.44 -2.46 -5.51
N ASP A 132 -11.97 -1.72 -6.47
CA ASP A 132 -12.38 -0.31 -6.32
C ASP A 132 -13.90 -0.10 -6.15
N GLY A 133 -14.67 -1.17 -6.26
CA GLY A 133 -16.14 -1.19 -6.15
C GLY A 133 -16.68 -2.60 -6.42
N LEU A 134 -18.00 -2.71 -6.58
CA LEU A 134 -18.60 -3.92 -7.14
C LEU A 134 -18.35 -3.97 -8.65
N GLU A 135 -18.78 -5.06 -9.29
CA GLU A 135 -18.48 -5.42 -10.69
C GLU A 135 -18.41 -4.24 -11.66
N ASN A 136 -19.52 -3.54 -11.87
CA ASN A 136 -19.60 -2.43 -12.83
C ASN A 136 -18.59 -1.30 -12.52
N THR A 137 -18.46 -0.93 -11.25
CA THR A 137 -17.57 0.16 -10.82
C THR A 137 -16.11 -0.26 -10.97
N HIS A 138 -15.77 -1.48 -10.55
CA HIS A 138 -14.39 -1.95 -10.61
C HIS A 138 -13.92 -2.17 -12.05
N ASP A 139 -14.75 -2.79 -12.89
CA ASP A 139 -14.42 -3.02 -14.30
C ASP A 139 -14.29 -1.70 -15.08
N TYR A 140 -15.15 -0.71 -14.77
CA TYR A 140 -15.02 0.65 -15.29
C TYR A 140 -13.69 1.30 -14.89
N VAL A 141 -13.29 1.21 -13.61
CA VAL A 141 -12.01 1.75 -13.13
C VAL A 141 -10.82 1.02 -13.77
N CYS A 142 -10.93 -0.28 -14.01
CA CYS A 142 -9.91 -1.10 -14.65
C CYS A 142 -9.86 -0.96 -16.18
N ASP A 143 -10.83 -0.28 -16.78
CA ASP A 143 -10.98 -0.13 -18.23
C ASP A 143 -11.04 -1.49 -18.96
N ARG A 144 -11.67 -2.49 -18.31
CA ARG A 144 -11.85 -3.84 -18.84
C ARG A 144 -12.94 -4.61 -18.07
N ASP A 145 -13.88 -5.18 -18.82
CA ASP A 145 -14.91 -6.08 -18.29
C ASP A 145 -14.34 -7.43 -17.81
N GLY A 146 -14.96 -7.99 -16.77
CA GLY A 146 -14.65 -9.29 -16.18
C GLY A 146 -13.44 -9.29 -15.24
N VAL A 147 -12.88 -8.13 -14.91
CA VAL A 147 -11.75 -8.03 -13.97
C VAL A 147 -12.21 -8.36 -12.56
N PHE A 148 -13.37 -7.83 -12.15
CA PHE A 148 -13.98 -8.09 -10.85
C PHE A 148 -14.20 -9.58 -10.62
N ASP A 149 -14.88 -10.26 -11.53
CA ASP A 149 -15.18 -11.69 -11.41
C ASP A 149 -13.91 -12.53 -11.30
N LYS A 150 -12.90 -12.23 -12.11
CA LYS A 150 -11.61 -12.91 -12.04
C LYS A 150 -10.93 -12.64 -10.69
N ALA A 151 -10.91 -11.40 -10.21
CA ALA A 151 -10.32 -11.05 -8.92
C ALA A 151 -11.04 -11.78 -7.76
N ILE A 152 -12.37 -11.80 -7.74
CA ILE A 152 -13.16 -12.54 -6.75
C ILE A 152 -12.88 -14.04 -6.79
N ALA A 153 -12.78 -14.64 -7.99
CA ALA A 153 -12.43 -16.05 -8.14
C ALA A 153 -11.03 -16.35 -7.57
N MET A 154 -10.07 -15.45 -7.77
CA MET A 154 -8.71 -15.61 -7.25
C MET A 154 -8.62 -15.38 -5.74
N ILE A 155 -9.42 -14.47 -5.18
CA ILE A 155 -9.56 -14.33 -3.72
C ILE A 155 -10.06 -15.64 -3.11
N LYS A 156 -11.15 -16.21 -3.65
CA LYS A 156 -11.72 -17.49 -3.21
C LYS A 156 -10.66 -18.61 -3.25
N GLU A 157 -9.93 -18.71 -4.36
CA GLU A 157 -8.89 -19.73 -4.53
C GLU A 157 -7.72 -19.53 -3.57
N GLY A 158 -7.25 -18.30 -3.39
CA GLY A 158 -6.20 -17.96 -2.43
C GLY A 158 -6.59 -18.34 -1.00
N LYS A 159 -7.82 -18.04 -0.59
CA LYS A 159 -8.35 -18.46 0.71
C LYS A 159 -8.41 -19.98 0.83
N ARG A 160 -8.92 -20.68 -0.19
CA ARG A 160 -9.00 -22.16 -0.23
C ARG A 160 -7.62 -22.82 -0.09
N LEU A 161 -6.60 -22.23 -0.69
CA LEU A 161 -5.22 -22.70 -0.64
C LEU A 161 -4.46 -22.28 0.63
N GLY A 162 -5.07 -21.50 1.52
CA GLY A 162 -4.48 -21.09 2.80
C GLY A 162 -3.54 -19.88 2.71
N TYR A 163 -3.62 -19.06 1.66
CA TYR A 163 -2.91 -17.78 1.63
C TYR A 163 -3.56 -16.78 2.57
N HIS A 164 -2.73 -15.88 3.11
CA HIS A 164 -3.21 -14.65 3.71
C HIS A 164 -3.59 -13.68 2.58
N VAL A 165 -4.86 -13.35 2.46
CA VAL A 165 -5.42 -12.53 1.37
C VAL A 165 -6.05 -11.29 1.95
N MET A 166 -5.56 -10.13 1.52
CA MET A 166 -6.10 -8.82 1.80
C MET A 166 -6.61 -8.16 0.52
N THR A 167 -7.37 -7.09 0.69
CA THR A 167 -7.82 -6.24 -0.41
C THR A 167 -7.41 -4.79 -0.21
N ASN A 168 -7.31 -4.06 -1.30
CA ASN A 168 -7.09 -2.62 -1.30
C ASN A 168 -8.09 -1.93 -2.22
N THR A 169 -8.75 -0.89 -1.71
CA THR A 169 -9.77 -0.10 -2.41
C THR A 169 -9.36 1.36 -2.45
N THR A 170 -9.37 1.93 -3.64
CA THR A 170 -9.14 3.36 -3.86
C THR A 170 -10.48 4.09 -3.88
N VAL A 171 -10.63 5.10 -3.03
CA VAL A 171 -11.80 5.98 -3.02
C VAL A 171 -11.51 7.18 -3.92
N PHE A 172 -12.25 7.30 -5.02
CA PHE A 172 -12.23 8.44 -5.94
C PHE A 172 -13.36 9.42 -5.62
N LYS A 173 -13.43 10.53 -6.36
CA LYS A 173 -14.47 11.55 -6.21
C LYS A 173 -15.87 10.98 -6.42
N GLU A 174 -16.05 10.10 -7.39
CA GLU A 174 -17.33 9.48 -7.76
C GLU A 174 -17.69 8.25 -6.92
N THR A 175 -16.75 7.67 -6.16
CA THR A 175 -16.98 6.45 -5.38
C THR A 175 -18.13 6.62 -4.38
N ASP A 176 -19.16 5.78 -4.48
CA ASP A 176 -20.23 5.68 -3.48
C ASP A 176 -19.76 4.84 -2.29
N ILE A 177 -19.75 5.43 -1.10
CA ILE A 177 -19.30 4.71 0.11
C ILE A 177 -20.28 3.61 0.51
N ASN A 178 -21.56 3.71 0.16
CA ASN A 178 -22.51 2.60 0.39
C ASN A 178 -22.20 1.40 -0.50
N GLU A 179 -21.66 1.62 -1.71
CA GLU A 179 -21.17 0.54 -2.56
C GLU A 179 -19.90 -0.10 -1.97
N VAL A 180 -18.96 0.72 -1.49
CA VAL A 180 -17.76 0.23 -0.79
C VAL A 180 -18.15 -0.59 0.45
N GLU A 181 -19.20 -0.20 1.16
CA GLU A 181 -19.74 -0.97 2.28
C GLU A 181 -20.26 -2.34 1.85
N LYS A 182 -21.04 -2.43 0.76
CA LYS A 182 -21.48 -3.71 0.18
C LYS A 182 -20.30 -4.57 -0.28
N LEU A 183 -19.26 -3.95 -0.83
CA LEU A 183 -18.02 -4.64 -1.16
C LEU A 183 -17.36 -5.21 0.11
N CYS A 184 -17.30 -4.45 1.21
CA CYS A 184 -16.79 -4.95 2.49
C CYS A 184 -17.63 -6.10 3.06
N GLU A 185 -18.95 -6.12 2.87
CA GLU A 185 -19.82 -7.25 3.24
C GLU A 185 -19.44 -8.50 2.44
N LEU A 186 -19.39 -8.39 1.12
CA LEU A 186 -18.97 -9.48 0.24
C LEU A 186 -17.59 -10.03 0.64
N LEU A 187 -16.61 -9.15 0.84
CA LEU A 187 -15.25 -9.55 1.17
C LEU A 187 -15.15 -10.19 2.57
N THR A 188 -15.98 -9.75 3.51
CA THR A 188 -16.14 -10.41 4.82
C THR A 188 -16.65 -11.83 4.65
N ASP A 189 -17.68 -12.03 3.82
CA ASP A 189 -18.26 -13.36 3.56
C ASP A 189 -17.27 -14.30 2.85
N LEU A 190 -16.38 -13.76 2.01
CA LEU A 190 -15.28 -14.51 1.40
C LEU A 190 -14.13 -14.81 2.37
N GLY A 191 -14.16 -14.25 3.59
CA GLY A 191 -13.17 -14.52 4.63
C GLY A 191 -11.80 -13.85 4.37
N VAL A 192 -11.76 -12.70 3.70
CA VAL A 192 -10.49 -11.95 3.54
C VAL A 192 -9.91 -11.55 4.90
N ASP A 193 -8.58 -11.54 5.00
CA ASP A 193 -7.86 -11.29 6.25
C ASP A 193 -7.71 -9.80 6.59
N GLY A 194 -8.10 -8.91 5.67
CA GLY A 194 -8.05 -7.48 5.90
C GLY A 194 -8.42 -6.67 4.66
N MET A 195 -8.88 -5.44 4.89
CA MET A 195 -9.28 -4.51 3.84
C MET A 195 -8.58 -3.16 4.07
N LEU A 196 -7.84 -2.67 3.09
CA LEU A 196 -7.31 -1.31 3.08
C LEU A 196 -8.24 -0.44 2.25
N ILE A 197 -8.70 0.67 2.81
CA ILE A 197 -9.45 1.69 2.08
C ILE A 197 -8.64 2.98 2.15
N SER A 198 -8.26 3.51 0.99
CA SER A 198 -7.41 4.69 0.88
C SER A 198 -8.01 5.73 -0.05
N PRO A 199 -7.83 7.04 0.23
CA PRO A 199 -8.25 8.07 -0.72
C PRO A 199 -7.37 7.99 -1.96
N GLY A 200 -7.94 8.16 -3.15
CA GLY A 200 -7.19 8.34 -4.38
C GLY A 200 -6.31 9.59 -4.28
N TYR A 201 -5.05 9.48 -4.70
CA TYR A 201 -4.13 10.61 -4.72
C TYR A 201 -3.89 11.11 -6.14
N HIS A 202 -3.93 12.43 -6.31
CA HIS A 202 -3.68 13.10 -7.57
C HIS A 202 -2.23 12.92 -8.04
N TYR A 203 -1.98 11.94 -8.92
CA TYR A 203 -0.72 11.88 -9.65
C TYR A 203 -0.67 13.03 -10.67
N GLU A 204 0.44 13.79 -10.73
CA GLU A 204 0.58 14.87 -11.72
C GLU A 204 0.48 14.34 -13.16
N SER A 205 0.78 13.06 -13.40
CA SER A 205 0.66 12.41 -14.71
C SER A 205 -0.76 12.02 -15.11
N VAL A 206 -1.78 12.25 -14.27
CA VAL A 206 -3.18 11.92 -14.54
C VAL A 206 -4.00 13.21 -14.71
N ASP A 207 -4.42 13.49 -15.94
CA ASP A 207 -5.14 14.73 -16.33
C ASP A 207 -6.68 14.63 -16.16
N ARG A 208 -7.16 13.81 -15.22
CA ARG A 208 -8.60 13.59 -14.96
C ARG A 208 -9.00 14.14 -13.58
N ASP A 209 -10.14 14.84 -13.51
CA ASP A 209 -10.74 15.35 -12.27
C ASP A 209 -11.49 14.25 -11.49
N ILE A 210 -10.78 13.17 -11.15
CA ILE A 210 -11.30 12.02 -10.40
C ILE A 210 -10.83 11.99 -8.93
N PHE A 211 -9.95 12.92 -8.56
CA PHE A 211 -9.32 12.95 -7.24
C PHE A 211 -10.05 13.88 -6.27
N LEU A 212 -9.98 13.53 -4.99
CA LEU A 212 -10.71 14.21 -3.93
C LEU A 212 -9.96 15.45 -3.42
N THR A 213 -10.71 16.50 -3.11
CA THR A 213 -10.25 17.58 -2.22
C THR A 213 -10.16 17.08 -0.77
N ARG A 214 -9.39 17.74 0.09
CA ARG A 214 -9.31 17.39 1.53
C ARG A 214 -10.70 17.33 2.20
N ALA A 215 -11.58 18.28 1.88
CA ALA A 215 -12.94 18.30 2.43
C ALA A 215 -13.79 17.10 1.98
N GLU A 216 -13.62 16.64 0.73
CA GLU A 216 -14.30 15.44 0.22
C GLU A 216 -13.75 14.17 0.87
N ILE A 217 -12.42 14.06 1.03
CA ILE A 217 -11.80 12.96 1.78
C ILE A 217 -12.39 12.92 3.18
N ASN A 218 -12.38 14.04 3.91
CA ASN A 218 -12.92 14.14 5.26
C ASN A 218 -14.38 13.66 5.36
N ARG A 219 -15.24 14.04 4.39
CA ARG A 219 -16.65 13.61 4.38
C ARG A 219 -16.79 12.10 4.15
N LYS A 220 -16.06 11.53 3.20
CA LYS A 220 -16.12 10.09 2.90
C LYS A 220 -15.50 9.26 4.01
N PHE A 221 -14.37 9.69 4.56
CA PHE A 221 -13.65 8.94 5.59
C PHE A 221 -14.32 8.98 6.97
N LYS A 222 -15.23 9.92 7.25
CA LYS A 222 -16.16 9.79 8.39
C LYS A 222 -17.04 8.55 8.29
N GLN A 223 -17.52 8.22 7.08
CA GLN A 223 -18.31 7.00 6.85
C GLN A 223 -17.42 5.75 6.91
N VAL A 224 -16.22 5.80 6.31
CA VAL A 224 -15.23 4.71 6.41
C VAL A 224 -14.82 4.43 7.86
N LEU A 225 -14.68 5.47 8.70
CA LEU A 225 -14.40 5.33 10.12
C LEU A 225 -15.55 4.60 10.84
N GLU A 226 -16.81 4.86 10.52
CA GLU A 226 -17.94 4.11 11.07
C GLU A 226 -17.95 2.66 10.60
N MET A 227 -17.71 2.43 9.30
CA MET A 227 -17.55 1.09 8.71
C MET A 227 -16.46 0.27 9.41
N SER A 228 -15.37 0.93 9.82
CA SER A 228 -14.22 0.30 10.49
C SER A 228 -14.57 -0.45 11.78
N LYS A 229 -15.69 -0.09 12.43
CA LYS A 229 -16.22 -0.75 13.63
C LYS A 229 -16.85 -2.12 13.33
N ARG A 230 -17.28 -2.34 12.08
CA ARG A 230 -17.95 -3.58 11.64
C ARG A 230 -17.04 -4.46 10.78
N PHE A 231 -16.17 -3.84 9.98
CA PHE A 231 -15.30 -4.55 9.05
C PHE A 231 -13.84 -4.55 9.47
N ARG A 232 -13.11 -5.55 8.99
CA ARG A 232 -11.68 -5.75 9.28
C ARG A 232 -10.78 -4.83 8.45
N LEU A 233 -10.98 -3.51 8.59
CA LEU A 233 -10.08 -2.52 8.02
C LEU A 233 -8.67 -2.58 8.64
N THR A 234 -7.64 -2.50 7.81
CA THR A 234 -6.23 -2.59 8.23
C THR A 234 -5.53 -1.25 8.39
N SER A 235 -6.21 -0.13 8.17
CA SER A 235 -5.67 1.15 8.63
C SER A 235 -5.78 1.27 10.15
N THR A 236 -4.87 2.00 10.79
CA THR A 236 -5.00 2.26 12.22
C THR A 236 -6.19 3.18 12.51
N PRO A 237 -6.81 3.08 13.69
CA PRO A 237 -7.94 3.95 14.06
C PRO A 237 -7.52 5.42 14.07
N MET A 238 -6.28 5.72 14.48
CA MET A 238 -5.72 7.08 14.44
C MET A 238 -5.58 7.61 13.01
N PHE A 239 -5.17 6.78 12.03
CA PHE A 239 -5.15 7.20 10.63
C PHE A 239 -6.57 7.48 10.13
N LEU A 240 -7.55 6.63 10.45
CA LEU A 240 -8.94 6.85 10.04
C LEU A 240 -9.53 8.12 10.69
N GLU A 241 -9.23 8.38 11.95
CA GLU A 241 -9.58 9.62 12.65
C GLU A 241 -8.92 10.85 11.99
N PHE A 242 -7.66 10.74 11.55
CA PHE A 242 -7.02 11.79 10.76
C PHE A 242 -7.72 12.03 9.42
N ALA A 243 -7.98 10.97 8.67
CA ALA A 243 -8.68 11.04 7.38
C ALA A 243 -10.11 11.57 7.52
N ALA A 244 -10.73 11.42 8.70
CA ALA A 244 -12.06 11.93 9.05
C ALA A 244 -12.06 13.35 9.66
N ASP A 245 -10.92 14.06 9.64
CA ASP A 245 -10.74 15.41 10.20
C ASP A 245 -10.89 15.51 11.72
N MET A 246 -10.66 14.42 12.44
CA MET A 246 -10.74 14.37 13.90
C MET A 246 -9.38 14.59 14.57
N ARG A 247 -8.30 14.49 13.77
CA ARG A 247 -6.91 14.67 14.18
C ARG A 247 -6.10 15.26 13.04
N ASP A 248 -4.97 15.85 13.36
CA ASP A 248 -3.98 16.27 12.37
C ASP A 248 -2.60 15.73 12.73
N TYR A 249 -1.84 15.35 11.71
CA TYR A 249 -0.50 14.80 11.85
C TYR A 249 0.44 15.45 10.83
N PRO A 250 1.74 15.65 11.17
CA PRO A 250 2.73 15.93 10.16
C PRO A 250 2.84 14.72 9.20
N CYS A 251 3.24 14.96 7.96
CA CYS A 251 3.51 13.87 7.02
C CYS A 251 4.85 13.20 7.40
N SER A 252 4.96 11.88 7.26
CA SER A 252 6.26 11.18 7.30
C SER A 252 6.60 10.67 5.89
N PRO A 253 6.98 11.53 4.92
CA PRO A 253 7.16 11.14 3.51
C PRO A 253 8.25 10.08 3.30
N TRP A 254 9.23 10.02 4.21
CA TRP A 254 10.31 9.04 4.24
C TRP A 254 9.89 7.67 4.81
N SER A 255 8.68 7.51 5.35
CA SER A 255 8.27 6.21 5.93
C SER A 255 7.96 5.17 4.87
N THR A 256 7.55 5.60 3.67
CA THR A 256 7.33 4.73 2.52
C THR A 256 8.22 5.20 1.37
N VAL A 257 9.33 4.49 1.17
CA VAL A 257 10.31 4.79 0.12
C VAL A 257 10.07 3.90 -1.08
N THR A 258 10.42 4.37 -2.28
CA THR A 258 10.07 3.68 -3.52
C THR A 258 11.30 3.48 -4.40
N TYR A 259 11.47 2.27 -4.91
CA TYR A 259 12.49 1.95 -5.90
C TYR A 259 11.86 1.38 -7.15
N THR A 260 12.36 1.82 -8.30
CA THR A 260 11.80 1.57 -9.62
C THR A 260 12.92 1.28 -10.62
N PRO A 261 12.63 0.88 -11.88
CA PRO A 261 13.64 0.79 -12.93
C PRO A 261 14.49 2.06 -13.12
N MET A 262 13.91 3.24 -12.83
CA MET A 262 14.63 4.51 -12.94
C MET A 262 15.55 4.81 -11.75
N GLY A 263 15.35 4.13 -10.61
CA GLY A 263 16.09 4.31 -9.36
C GLY A 263 15.16 4.57 -8.17
N TRP A 264 15.74 5.11 -7.08
CA TRP A 264 14.99 5.59 -5.91
C TRP A 264 14.15 6.81 -6.31
N LYS A 265 12.83 6.70 -6.19
CA LYS A 265 11.89 7.76 -6.52
C LYS A 265 11.74 8.71 -5.34
N GLY A 266 11.94 10.00 -5.57
CA GLY A 266 11.76 11.06 -4.57
C GLY A 266 10.85 12.19 -5.04
N PRO A 267 10.27 12.94 -4.08
CA PRO A 267 10.49 12.84 -2.63
C PRO A 267 9.71 11.75 -1.89
N CYS A 268 8.67 11.18 -2.51
CA CYS A 268 7.84 10.16 -1.88
C CYS A 268 7.25 9.20 -2.92
N TYR A 269 6.49 8.21 -2.47
CA TYR A 269 5.83 7.25 -3.37
C TYR A 269 4.97 7.92 -4.46
N LEU A 270 4.29 9.00 -4.11
CA LEU A 270 3.29 9.64 -4.94
C LEU A 270 3.88 10.72 -5.85
N ILE A 271 4.80 11.51 -5.32
CA ILE A 271 5.45 12.62 -6.03
C ILE A 271 6.81 12.11 -6.52
N GLY A 272 6.99 12.00 -7.83
CA GLY A 272 8.22 11.51 -8.46
C GLY A 272 8.92 12.58 -9.28
N GLU A 273 9.48 13.59 -8.64
CA GLU A 273 10.22 14.66 -9.34
C GLU A 273 11.61 14.21 -9.77
N LYS A 274 12.23 13.34 -8.97
CA LYS A 274 13.62 12.95 -9.12
C LYS A 274 13.79 11.46 -8.91
N TYR A 275 14.73 10.89 -9.65
CA TYR A 275 15.20 9.53 -9.50
C TYR A 275 16.68 9.54 -9.15
N PHE A 276 17.04 8.83 -8.10
CA PHE A 276 18.41 8.77 -7.59
C PHE A 276 18.96 7.35 -7.78
N LYS A 277 20.26 7.22 -8.07
CA LYS A 277 20.85 5.92 -8.39
C LYS A 277 21.27 5.15 -7.14
N THR A 278 21.61 5.85 -6.07
CA THR A 278 22.01 5.23 -4.80
C THR A 278 21.11 5.65 -3.64
N TRP A 279 21.08 4.81 -2.60
CA TRP A 279 20.36 5.13 -1.37
C TRP A 279 20.88 6.42 -0.72
N GLU A 280 22.20 6.64 -0.73
CA GLU A 280 22.83 7.82 -0.12
C GLU A 280 22.43 9.11 -0.83
N GLU A 281 22.45 9.12 -2.16
CA GLU A 281 21.97 10.25 -2.97
C GLU A 281 20.49 10.54 -2.71
N PHE A 282 19.65 9.50 -2.66
CA PHE A 282 18.23 9.65 -2.37
C PHE A 282 18.00 10.20 -0.96
N TRP A 283 18.55 9.53 0.04
CA TRP A 283 18.25 9.78 1.43
C TRP A 283 18.81 11.12 1.93
N ASN A 284 19.97 11.54 1.41
CA ASN A 284 20.58 12.82 1.78
C ASN A 284 20.27 13.95 0.79
N GLY A 285 19.82 13.63 -0.43
CA GLY A 285 19.47 14.62 -1.46
C GLY A 285 18.03 15.12 -1.42
N VAL A 286 17.12 14.42 -0.72
CA VAL A 286 15.75 14.88 -0.50
C VAL A 286 15.68 15.79 0.73
N ASP A 287 15.11 16.97 0.55
CA ASP A 287 14.81 17.90 1.66
C ASP A 287 13.61 17.41 2.47
N TRP A 288 13.85 16.51 3.41
CA TRP A 288 12.80 15.92 4.23
C TRP A 288 12.03 16.95 5.05
N ASP A 289 12.69 17.99 5.56
CA ASP A 289 12.03 19.03 6.36
C ASP A 289 11.01 19.81 5.51
N TYR A 290 11.36 20.14 4.26
CA TYR A 290 10.43 20.72 3.29
C TYR A 290 9.19 19.83 3.09
N TRP A 291 9.38 18.53 2.83
CA TRP A 291 8.26 17.62 2.55
C TRP A 291 7.42 17.26 3.79
N GLU A 292 8.03 17.22 4.98
CA GLU A 292 7.32 17.05 6.25
C GLU A 292 6.42 18.25 6.56
N SER A 293 6.83 19.47 6.17
CA SER A 293 6.04 20.70 6.37
C SER A 293 4.74 20.76 5.56
N ARG A 294 4.64 19.96 4.48
CA ARG A 294 3.51 19.93 3.54
C ARG A 294 3.20 21.27 2.87
N GLN A 295 4.15 22.20 2.82
CA GLN A 295 3.94 23.51 2.20
C GLN A 295 3.79 23.43 0.66
N ASP A 296 4.28 22.36 0.03
CA ASP A 296 4.11 22.14 -1.41
C ASP A 296 2.63 22.03 -1.79
N ARG A 297 2.22 22.67 -2.90
CA ARG A 297 0.84 22.66 -3.40
C ARG A 297 0.27 21.25 -3.58
N ARG A 298 1.10 20.27 -3.94
CA ARG A 298 0.67 18.87 -4.16
C ARG A 298 0.34 18.15 -2.85
N CYS A 299 0.89 18.62 -1.72
CA CYS A 299 0.64 18.03 -0.42
C CYS A 299 -0.66 18.52 0.25
N GLN A 300 -1.29 19.58 -0.27
CA GLN A 300 -2.41 20.27 0.37
C GLN A 300 -3.63 19.37 0.59
N ASN A 301 -3.98 18.56 -0.42
CA ASN A 301 -5.09 17.60 -0.34
C ASN A 301 -4.65 16.19 0.07
N CYS A 302 -3.36 15.95 0.29
CA CYS A 302 -2.86 14.61 0.58
C CYS A 302 -3.31 14.12 1.96
N MET A 303 -3.94 12.95 1.98
CA MET A 303 -4.25 12.19 3.20
C MET A 303 -3.91 10.69 3.04
N MET A 304 -2.90 10.40 2.21
CA MET A 304 -2.53 9.02 1.84
C MET A 304 -1.87 8.26 3.01
N HIS A 305 -2.26 7.00 3.20
CA HIS A 305 -1.73 6.14 4.26
C HIS A 305 -0.19 6.02 4.22
N SER A 306 0.43 6.04 3.03
CA SER A 306 1.88 5.86 2.85
C SER A 306 2.75 6.82 3.67
N GLY A 307 2.28 8.04 3.97
CA GLY A 307 2.94 8.99 4.85
C GLY A 307 2.27 9.12 6.23
N PHE A 308 0.94 9.06 6.29
CA PHE A 308 0.19 9.38 7.52
C PHE A 308 -0.03 8.18 8.45
N GLU A 309 0.00 6.95 7.93
CA GLU A 309 -0.08 5.74 8.77
C GLU A 309 1.13 5.67 9.71
N ALA A 310 2.33 5.93 9.19
CA ALA A 310 3.54 5.98 10.02
C ALA A 310 3.51 7.12 11.03
N SER A 311 2.99 8.30 10.65
CA SER A 311 2.80 9.42 11.58
C SER A 311 1.82 9.05 12.71
N ALA A 312 0.70 8.40 12.38
CA ALA A 312 -0.27 7.90 13.33
C ALA A 312 0.35 6.88 14.29
N VAL A 313 1.06 5.88 13.76
CA VAL A 313 1.77 4.85 14.56
C VAL A 313 2.79 5.47 15.50
N ARG A 314 3.58 6.45 15.03
CA ARG A 314 4.56 7.17 15.86
C ARG A 314 3.90 8.02 16.96
N ALA A 315 2.63 8.40 16.79
CA ALA A 315 1.88 9.14 17.80
C ALA A 315 1.31 8.23 18.90
N VAL A 316 1.05 6.95 18.63
CA VAL A 316 0.44 5.99 19.58
C VAL A 316 1.18 5.93 20.91
N GLY A 317 2.52 5.95 20.88
CA GLY A 317 3.34 5.88 22.09
C GLY A 317 3.34 7.14 22.96
N LYS A 318 2.76 8.25 22.48
CA LYS A 318 2.78 9.54 23.19
C LYS A 318 1.65 9.70 24.21
N ASN A 319 0.57 8.93 24.10
CA ASN A 319 -0.54 8.99 25.04
C ASN A 319 -1.11 7.58 25.34
N ARG A 320 -1.51 7.35 26.60
CA ARG A 320 -1.99 6.02 27.05
C ARG A 320 -3.31 5.59 26.41
N LYS A 321 -4.21 6.54 26.10
CA LYS A 321 -5.49 6.26 25.45
C LYS A 321 -5.28 5.68 24.06
N ASP A 322 -4.41 6.27 23.25
CA ASP A 322 -4.12 5.78 21.90
C ASP A 322 -3.46 4.40 21.92
N LEU A 323 -2.56 4.15 22.88
CA LEU A 323 -2.00 2.81 23.10
C LEU A 323 -3.08 1.77 23.38
N TRP A 324 -4.01 2.07 24.29
CA TRP A 324 -5.14 1.18 24.59
C TRP A 324 -6.07 0.99 23.40
N THR A 325 -6.38 2.06 22.67
CA THR A 325 -7.16 2.00 21.43
C THR A 325 -6.50 1.06 20.42
N MET A 326 -5.19 1.18 20.21
CA MET A 326 -4.44 0.35 19.28
C MET A 326 -4.41 -1.13 19.69
N ILE A 327 -4.23 -1.42 20.98
CA ILE A 327 -4.27 -2.79 21.52
C ILE A 327 -5.65 -3.40 21.27
N ARG A 328 -6.72 -2.70 21.64
CA ARG A 328 -8.10 -3.16 21.43
C ARG A 328 -8.40 -3.36 19.94
N TRP A 329 -7.96 -2.43 19.10
CA TRP A 329 -8.12 -2.52 17.65
C TRP A 329 -7.47 -3.78 17.07
N ASN A 330 -6.24 -4.06 17.48
CA ASN A 330 -5.53 -5.25 17.01
C ASN A 330 -6.13 -6.56 17.51
N MET A 331 -6.85 -6.54 18.63
CA MET A 331 -7.51 -7.73 19.20
C MET A 331 -8.91 -7.98 18.63
N SER A 332 -9.57 -6.94 18.10
CA SER A 332 -10.78 -7.11 17.28
C SER A 332 -10.52 -7.84 15.96
#